data_AF-A0A828PYN5-F1
#
_entry.id   AF-A0A828PYN5-F1
#
_cell.length_a   1.000
_cell.length_b   1.000
_cell.length_c   1.000
_cell.angle_alpha   90.00
_cell.angle_beta   90.00
_cell.angle_gamma   90.00
#
_symmetry.space_group_name_H-M   'P 1'
#
loop_
_entity.id
_entity.type
_entity.pdbx_description
1 polymer ?
#
loop_
_entity_poly.entity_id
_entity_poly.type
_entity_poly.pdbx_seq_one_letter_code
_entity_poly.pdbx_strand_id
1 'polypeptide(L)'
;MLKDDGVIFISIDDNEQAQLKLLCDEVFGEENFVAELIWDKQHSQQQGLFKTYHEYVLLYAKNINNHKNIKGGTGVIDAGAIKKISKSNPESEFTFPAGVKFEAKDGVELKGTFGDSEKVTVVKGCFRAINGRTLEEVTLSAGWTQKKQMTEFFAGNEVYDTKGQKVIEFYFSSTGKLKCRKERTSITPPTLLPKYGMSSLHTDNLKELMNATVFNNPKPLPMLSDFIRWFTGRADIILDFFSGSGSTAHAILETNLAEGKKNTFISVQLAESLNVDNEDQKEAVEFCLNLGVPATIAEITKERIRRAGSQILQKNEENRPLDV
;
A
#
# COMPACT_ATOMS: atom_id res chain seq x y z
N MET A 1 -11.01 8.14 -20.38
CA MET A 1 -12.15 8.51 -19.51
C MET A 1 -11.77 8.25 -18.06
N LEU A 2 -12.13 9.14 -17.14
CA LEU A 2 -11.98 8.97 -15.69
C LEU A 2 -13.22 9.58 -15.01
N LYS A 3 -13.67 8.99 -13.90
CA LYS A 3 -14.59 9.68 -12.97
C LYS A 3 -13.86 10.84 -12.30
N ASP A 4 -14.59 11.72 -11.61
CA ASP A 4 -14.00 12.85 -10.88
C ASP A 4 -13.06 12.42 -9.74
N ASP A 5 -13.22 11.20 -9.21
CA ASP A 5 -12.34 10.54 -8.24
C ASP A 5 -11.45 9.47 -8.88
N GLY A 6 -11.39 9.44 -10.22
CA GLY A 6 -10.55 8.52 -10.98
C GLY A 6 -9.10 8.96 -11.02
N VAL A 7 -8.19 7.99 -11.08
CA VAL A 7 -6.75 8.22 -11.24
C VAL A 7 -6.21 7.46 -12.45
N ILE A 8 -5.07 7.91 -12.95
CA ILE A 8 -4.30 7.27 -14.02
C ILE A 8 -2.87 7.02 -13.54
N PHE A 9 -2.39 5.80 -13.76
CA PHE A 9 -1.01 5.39 -13.56
C PHE A 9 -0.35 5.19 -14.93
N ILE A 10 0.84 5.73 -15.13
CA ILE A 10 1.58 5.59 -16.39
C ILE A 10 3.01 5.19 -16.07
N SER A 11 3.37 3.94 -16.38
CA SER A 11 4.77 3.47 -16.27
C SER A 11 5.60 4.01 -17.43
N ILE A 12 6.79 4.51 -17.14
CA ILE A 12 7.71 5.07 -18.13
C ILE A 12 9.17 4.92 -17.66
N ASP A 13 10.10 4.76 -18.59
CA ASP A 13 11.54 4.81 -18.29
C ASP A 13 12.06 6.26 -18.36
N ASP A 14 13.37 6.44 -18.24
CA ASP A 14 14.02 7.76 -18.25
C ASP A 14 14.03 8.46 -19.61
N ASN A 15 13.77 7.75 -20.72
CA ASN A 15 13.88 8.33 -22.06
C ASN A 15 12.83 9.42 -22.32
N GLU A 16 11.60 9.20 -21.83
CA GLU A 16 10.45 10.08 -22.09
C GLU A 16 9.71 10.51 -20.83
N GLN A 17 10.25 10.23 -19.63
CA GLN A 17 9.59 10.59 -18.37
C GLN A 17 9.28 12.09 -18.28
N ALA A 18 10.24 12.95 -18.64
CA ALA A 18 10.07 14.41 -18.49
C ALA A 18 9.04 14.96 -19.50
N GLN A 19 9.11 14.49 -20.75
CA GLN A 19 8.19 14.87 -21.83
C GLN A 19 6.77 14.42 -21.50
N LEU A 20 6.61 13.19 -21.04
CA LEU A 20 5.31 12.65 -20.63
C LEU A 20 4.74 13.39 -19.42
N LYS A 21 5.57 13.77 -18.45
CA LYS A 21 5.16 14.59 -17.30
C LYS A 21 4.59 15.92 -17.75
N LEU A 22 5.29 16.65 -18.63
CA LEU A 22 4.82 17.93 -19.16
C LEU A 22 3.52 17.79 -19.97
N LEU A 23 3.41 16.73 -20.77
CA LEU A 23 2.17 16.43 -21.50
C LEU A 23 1.01 16.15 -20.54
N CYS A 24 1.26 15.39 -19.47
CA CYS A 24 0.23 15.12 -18.47
C CYS A 24 -0.17 16.39 -17.70
N ASP A 25 0.76 17.30 -17.42
CA ASP A 25 0.43 18.60 -16.82
C ASP A 25 -0.49 19.42 -17.72
N GLU A 26 -0.27 19.41 -19.04
CA GLU A 26 -1.15 20.08 -20.01
C GLU A 26 -2.54 19.42 -20.08
N VAL A 27 -2.62 18.08 -20.05
CA VAL A 27 -3.88 17.34 -20.21
C VAL A 27 -4.72 17.30 -18.92
N PHE A 28 -4.09 17.11 -17.76
CA PHE A 28 -4.77 16.92 -16.48
C PHE A 28 -4.75 18.15 -15.58
N GLY A 29 -3.92 19.15 -15.87
CA GLY A 29 -3.59 20.25 -14.97
C GLY A 29 -2.50 19.82 -13.97
N GLU A 30 -1.46 20.65 -13.83
CA GLU A 30 -0.35 20.41 -12.91
C GLU A 30 -0.83 20.21 -11.46
N GLU A 31 -1.90 20.90 -11.06
CA GLU A 31 -2.51 20.78 -9.74
C GLU A 31 -3.09 19.39 -9.44
N ASN A 32 -3.37 18.59 -10.48
CA ASN A 32 -3.90 17.24 -10.34
C ASN A 32 -2.81 16.15 -10.35
N PHE A 33 -1.54 16.54 -10.42
CA PHE A 33 -0.43 15.63 -10.18
C PHE A 33 -0.45 15.11 -8.74
N VAL A 34 -0.43 13.79 -8.57
CA VAL A 34 -0.51 13.15 -7.23
C VAL A 34 0.89 12.84 -6.73
N ALA A 35 1.66 12.10 -7.52
CA ALA A 35 2.99 11.64 -7.16
C ALA A 35 3.72 11.06 -8.38
N GLU A 36 5.05 11.07 -8.29
CA GLU A 36 5.90 10.22 -9.11
C GLU A 36 6.39 9.07 -8.22
N LEU A 37 6.16 7.84 -8.67
CA LEU A 37 6.60 6.65 -7.97
C LEU A 37 7.84 6.09 -8.66
N ILE A 38 8.84 5.72 -7.87
CA ILE A 38 10.09 5.12 -8.31
C ILE A 38 10.00 3.61 -8.12
N TRP A 39 9.78 2.89 -9.21
CA TRP A 39 9.78 1.43 -9.21
C TRP A 39 11.19 0.90 -9.38
N ASP A 40 11.78 0.41 -8.29
CA ASP A 40 13.06 -0.26 -8.30
C ASP A 40 12.89 -1.70 -8.82
N LYS A 41 13.53 -1.97 -9.96
CA LYS A 41 13.52 -3.25 -10.70
C LYS A 41 14.46 -4.29 -10.11
N GLN A 42 15.18 -3.96 -9.03
CA GLN A 42 16.14 -4.81 -8.34
C GLN A 42 17.14 -5.53 -9.28
N HIS A 43 17.55 -4.86 -10.36
CA HIS A 43 18.32 -5.50 -11.42
C HIS A 43 19.72 -5.96 -10.96
N SER A 44 20.24 -7.00 -11.61
CA SER A 44 21.66 -7.38 -11.46
C SER A 44 22.61 -6.31 -12.02
N GLN A 45 23.90 -6.44 -11.71
CA GLN A 45 24.96 -5.48 -12.06
C GLN A 45 25.00 -5.21 -13.58
N GLN A 46 24.73 -3.95 -13.98
CA GLN A 46 24.91 -3.48 -15.36
C GLN A 46 26.23 -2.69 -15.50
N GLN A 47 26.86 -2.76 -16.68
CA GLN A 47 28.00 -1.90 -17.03
C GLN A 47 27.49 -0.59 -17.64
N GLY A 48 28.05 0.52 -17.19
CA GLY A 48 27.67 1.87 -17.65
C GLY A 48 28.29 2.94 -16.75
N LEU A 49 28.13 4.21 -17.13
CA LEU A 49 28.55 5.34 -16.30
C LEU A 49 27.76 5.37 -14.97
N PHE A 50 26.47 5.07 -15.04
CA PHE A 50 25.58 4.85 -13.91
C PHE A 50 24.80 3.55 -14.12
N LYS A 51 24.35 2.95 -13.02
CA LYS A 51 23.48 1.78 -13.04
C LYS A 51 22.04 2.23 -12.83
N THR A 52 21.22 2.08 -13.86
CA THR A 52 19.79 2.44 -13.81
C THR A 52 19.02 1.27 -13.23
N TYR A 53 18.56 1.43 -11.98
CA TYR A 53 17.83 0.38 -11.25
C TYR A 53 16.33 0.58 -11.20
N HIS A 54 15.83 1.72 -11.67
CA HIS A 54 14.43 2.07 -11.52
C HIS A 54 13.78 2.52 -12.83
N GLU A 55 12.46 2.41 -12.84
CA GLU A 55 11.54 3.08 -13.76
C GLU A 55 10.61 4.00 -12.95
N TYR A 56 9.88 4.84 -13.66
CA TYR A 56 8.94 5.79 -13.08
C TYR A 56 7.50 5.31 -13.29
N VAL A 57 6.62 5.65 -12.36
CA VAL A 57 5.18 5.59 -12.56
C VAL A 57 4.61 6.96 -12.21
N LEU A 58 4.12 7.67 -13.22
CA LEU A 58 3.42 8.93 -13.03
C LEU A 58 1.99 8.65 -12.58
N LEU A 59 1.54 9.35 -11.53
CA LEU A 59 0.19 9.25 -11.00
C LEU A 59 -0.50 10.61 -11.05
N TYR A 60 -1.62 10.67 -11.77
CA TYR A 60 -2.51 11.83 -11.85
C TYR A 60 -3.91 11.46 -11.40
N ALA A 61 -4.59 12.41 -10.77
CA ALA A 61 -6.02 12.33 -10.49
C ALA A 61 -6.80 13.11 -11.55
N LYS A 62 -8.10 12.79 -11.72
CA LYS A 62 -9.00 13.66 -12.48
C LYS A 62 -9.29 14.95 -11.72
N ASN A 63 -9.45 14.85 -10.40
CA ASN A 63 -9.55 15.97 -9.49
C ASN A 63 -8.94 15.57 -8.13
N ILE A 64 -7.76 16.10 -7.81
CA ILE A 64 -7.04 15.73 -6.58
C ILE A 64 -7.84 16.03 -5.30
N ASN A 65 -8.72 17.04 -5.33
CA ASN A 65 -9.50 17.45 -4.16
C ASN A 65 -10.53 16.40 -3.73
N ASN A 66 -10.86 15.44 -4.59
CA ASN A 66 -11.71 14.30 -4.26
C ASN A 66 -10.94 13.16 -3.56
N HIS A 67 -9.62 13.23 -3.49
CA HIS A 67 -8.78 12.25 -2.83
C HIS A 67 -8.41 12.68 -1.40
N LYS A 68 -8.37 11.68 -0.52
CA LYS A 68 -7.83 11.77 0.84
C LYS A 68 -6.74 10.70 0.99
N ASN A 69 -6.34 10.40 2.23
CA ASN A 69 -5.49 9.25 2.50
C ASN A 69 -6.10 7.96 1.94
N ILE A 70 -5.24 7.12 1.36
CA ILE A 70 -5.61 5.80 0.86
C ILE A 70 -6.16 4.97 2.02
N LYS A 71 -7.40 4.49 1.87
CA LYS A 71 -8.06 3.64 2.88
C LYS A 71 -7.48 2.23 2.83
N GLY A 72 -7.46 1.58 3.99
CA GLY A 72 -6.98 0.21 4.15
C GLY A 72 -5.66 0.09 4.90
N GLY A 73 -4.98 -1.03 4.68
CA GLY A 73 -3.83 -1.48 5.47
C GLY A 73 -4.23 -2.38 6.64
N THR A 74 -3.34 -3.29 7.00
CA THR A 74 -3.51 -4.19 8.15
C THR A 74 -2.61 -3.78 9.30
N GLY A 75 -2.94 -4.27 10.50
CA GLY A 75 -2.13 -4.06 11.70
C GLY A 75 -2.47 -2.78 12.45
N VAL A 76 -1.46 -2.27 13.17
CA VAL A 76 -1.64 -1.24 14.20
C VAL A 76 -0.75 -0.03 13.93
N ILE A 77 -1.14 1.12 14.46
CA ILE A 77 -0.32 2.33 14.47
C ILE A 77 -0.23 2.88 15.89
N ASP A 78 0.96 3.36 16.24
CA ASP A 78 1.22 4.02 17.52
C ASP A 78 1.23 5.55 17.31
N ALA A 79 0.40 6.26 18.07
CA ALA A 79 0.31 7.72 18.06
C ALA A 79 0.65 8.27 19.45
N GLY A 80 1.31 9.43 19.50
CA GLY A 80 1.52 10.13 20.79
C GLY A 80 0.20 10.63 21.38
N ALA A 81 0.00 10.42 22.68
CA ALA A 81 -1.18 10.86 23.43
C ALA A 81 -0.92 12.12 24.28
N ILE A 82 0.23 12.77 24.06
CA ILE A 82 0.65 14.01 24.71
C ILE A 82 1.06 15.05 23.67
N LYS A 83 0.96 16.33 24.03
CA LYS A 83 1.49 17.48 23.29
C LYS A 83 2.19 18.45 24.23
N LYS A 84 2.94 19.39 23.66
CA LYS A 84 3.50 20.52 24.39
C LYS A 84 2.40 21.28 25.12
N ILE A 85 2.59 21.47 26.43
CA ILE A 85 1.68 22.24 27.28
C ILE A 85 1.56 23.66 26.71
N SER A 86 0.33 24.07 26.46
CA SER A 86 -0.02 25.33 25.80
C SER A 86 -1.47 25.69 26.09
N LYS A 87 -1.93 26.88 25.67
CA LYS A 87 -3.34 27.27 25.78
C LYS A 87 -4.29 26.26 25.10
N SER A 88 -3.87 25.68 23.97
CA SER A 88 -4.68 24.69 23.22
C SER A 88 -4.59 23.27 23.79
N ASN A 89 -3.52 22.95 24.53
CA ASN A 89 -3.33 21.66 25.20
C ASN A 89 -2.93 21.95 26.65
N PRO A 90 -3.90 22.35 27.50
CA PRO A 90 -3.61 22.74 28.87
C PRO A 90 -3.08 21.54 29.65
N GLU A 91 -2.19 21.83 30.60
CA GLU A 91 -1.73 20.83 31.53
C GLU A 91 -2.91 20.32 32.37
N SER A 92 -2.99 19.00 32.55
CA SER A 92 -3.96 18.40 33.47
C SER A 92 -3.46 17.06 34.00
N GLU A 93 -4.02 16.64 35.12
CA GLU A 93 -3.69 15.37 35.76
C GLU A 93 -4.53 14.21 35.22
N PHE A 94 -3.94 13.02 35.14
CA PHE A 94 -4.66 11.77 34.91
C PHE A 94 -4.05 10.66 35.78
N THR A 95 -4.92 9.88 36.42
CA THR A 95 -4.54 8.75 37.26
C THR A 95 -4.63 7.46 36.44
N PHE A 96 -3.49 6.82 36.25
CA PHE A 96 -3.37 5.55 35.54
C PHE A 96 -3.41 4.39 36.54
N PRO A 97 -4.18 3.32 36.27
CA PRO A 97 -4.20 2.15 37.14
C PRO A 97 -2.84 1.43 37.17
N ALA A 98 -2.68 0.53 38.13
CA ALA A 98 -1.55 -0.40 38.11
C ALA A 98 -1.62 -1.31 36.88
N GLY A 99 -0.47 -1.79 36.41
CA GLY A 99 -0.40 -2.76 35.32
C GLY A 99 -0.44 -2.17 33.91
N VAL A 100 -0.40 -0.84 33.74
CA VAL A 100 -0.30 -0.22 32.41
C VAL A 100 1.04 -0.57 31.79
N LYS A 101 1.06 -0.98 30.52
CA LYS A 101 2.30 -1.36 29.82
C LYS A 101 3.29 -0.19 29.82
N PHE A 102 4.56 -0.50 30.10
CA PHE A 102 5.65 0.46 30.17
C PHE A 102 6.92 -0.14 29.55
N GLU A 103 7.38 0.41 28.44
CA GLU A 103 8.51 -0.08 27.65
C GLU A 103 9.89 0.31 28.19
N ALA A 104 9.96 0.95 29.36
CA ALA A 104 11.24 1.22 30.01
C ALA A 104 11.87 -0.10 30.50
N LYS A 105 13.20 -0.10 30.66
CA LYS A 105 13.91 -1.24 31.23
C LYS A 105 13.39 -1.53 32.65
N ASP A 106 13.41 -2.80 33.03
CA ASP A 106 12.98 -3.23 34.36
C ASP A 106 13.73 -2.46 35.46
N GLY A 107 13.00 -2.01 36.48
CA GLY A 107 13.52 -1.22 37.59
C GLY A 107 13.68 0.29 37.32
N VAL A 108 13.48 0.76 36.07
CA VAL A 108 13.54 2.21 35.77
C VAL A 108 12.39 2.92 36.47
N GLU A 109 12.74 3.95 37.24
CA GLU A 109 11.80 4.84 37.92
C GLU A 109 11.99 6.27 37.41
N LEU A 110 10.91 6.89 36.94
CA LEU A 110 10.90 8.28 36.51
C LEU A 110 10.31 9.15 37.63
N LYS A 111 10.98 10.25 37.96
CA LYS A 111 10.60 11.17 39.05
C LYS A 111 10.58 12.61 38.58
N GLY A 112 9.79 13.43 39.28
CA GLY A 112 9.67 14.86 38.96
C GLY A 112 9.12 15.07 37.55
N THR A 113 9.69 16.03 36.83
CA THR A 113 9.30 16.39 35.46
C THR A 113 10.34 15.90 34.47
N PHE A 114 9.91 15.22 33.42
CA PHE A 114 10.76 14.69 32.36
C PHE A 114 10.13 14.91 30.97
N GLY A 115 10.92 14.66 29.92
CA GLY A 115 10.55 14.92 28.52
C GLY A 115 11.01 16.31 28.04
N ASP A 116 11.18 16.42 26.71
CA ASP A 116 11.71 17.63 26.08
C ASP A 116 10.64 18.73 25.94
N SER A 117 10.05 18.86 24.75
CA SER A 117 8.94 19.77 24.47
C SER A 117 7.60 19.28 25.03
N GLU A 118 7.46 17.96 25.21
CA GLU A 118 6.27 17.29 25.73
C GLU A 118 6.59 16.79 27.15
N LYS A 119 6.40 17.68 28.12
CA LYS A 119 6.70 17.41 29.53
C LYS A 119 5.64 16.54 30.18
N VAL A 120 6.10 15.63 31.04
CA VAL A 120 5.29 14.80 31.92
C VAL A 120 5.83 14.94 33.34
N THR A 121 4.94 15.14 34.31
CA THR A 121 5.30 15.30 35.72
C THR A 121 4.63 14.22 36.56
N VAL A 122 5.39 13.53 37.41
CA VAL A 122 4.82 12.62 38.41
C VAL A 122 4.26 13.43 39.58
N VAL A 123 2.95 13.37 39.78
CA VAL A 123 2.25 14.10 40.84
C VAL A 123 2.05 13.23 42.07
N LYS A 124 1.66 11.96 41.88
CA LYS A 124 1.37 11.01 42.96
C LYS A 124 1.71 9.58 42.53
N GLY A 125 2.21 8.78 43.47
CA GLY A 125 2.61 7.38 43.25
C GLY A 125 4.02 7.23 42.67
N CYS A 126 4.47 5.99 42.52
CA CYS A 126 5.77 5.62 41.98
C CYS A 126 5.66 5.25 40.49
N PHE A 127 6.18 6.11 39.62
CA PHE A 127 6.22 5.81 38.19
C PHE A 127 7.42 4.91 37.85
N ARG A 128 7.28 3.61 38.13
CA ARG A 128 8.33 2.60 37.92
C ARG A 128 7.88 1.49 36.99
N ALA A 129 8.75 1.12 36.05
CA ALA A 129 8.58 -0.05 35.19
C ALA A 129 9.06 -1.30 35.93
N ILE A 130 8.16 -2.28 36.12
CA ILE A 130 8.47 -3.62 36.63
C ILE A 130 7.82 -4.64 35.71
N ASN A 131 8.59 -5.59 35.19
CA ASN A 131 8.17 -6.61 34.22
C ASN A 131 7.39 -6.03 33.04
N GLY A 132 7.83 -4.86 32.53
CA GLY A 132 7.21 -4.16 31.41
C GLY A 132 5.86 -3.49 31.71
N ARG A 133 5.53 -3.26 32.99
CA ARG A 133 4.28 -2.61 33.43
C ARG A 133 4.51 -1.63 34.58
N THR A 134 3.56 -0.74 34.80
CA THR A 134 3.51 0.07 36.04
C THR A 134 3.21 -0.85 37.23
N LEU A 135 3.99 -0.71 38.30
CA LEU A 135 3.81 -1.51 39.51
C LEU A 135 2.53 -1.16 40.26
N GLU A 136 2.25 0.14 40.35
CA GLU A 136 1.14 0.69 41.13
C GLU A 136 0.41 1.79 40.35
N GLU A 137 -0.69 2.27 40.92
CA GLU A 137 -1.40 3.44 40.43
C GLU A 137 -0.48 4.67 40.46
N VAL A 138 -0.51 5.46 39.39
CA VAL A 138 0.30 6.67 39.28
C VAL A 138 -0.53 7.82 38.70
N THR A 139 -0.43 8.99 39.32
CA THR A 139 -1.02 10.23 38.79
C THR A 139 0.06 11.05 38.11
N LEU A 140 -0.15 11.32 36.83
CA LEU A 140 0.76 12.08 35.98
C LEU A 140 0.08 13.36 35.49
N SER A 141 0.83 14.44 35.42
CA SER A 141 0.42 15.70 34.80
C SER A 141 1.11 15.87 33.45
N ALA A 142 0.36 16.17 32.40
CA ALA A 142 0.88 16.46 31.07
C ALA A 142 -0.16 17.22 30.21
N GLY A 143 0.26 17.66 29.03
CA GLY A 143 -0.65 18.15 27.98
C GLY A 143 -1.36 17.00 27.27
N TRP A 144 -2.26 16.29 27.96
CA TRP A 144 -3.00 15.14 27.44
C TRP A 144 -3.89 15.53 26.26
N THR A 145 -3.82 14.79 25.14
CA THR A 145 -4.68 15.03 23.97
C THR A 145 -5.88 14.12 23.87
N GLN A 146 -5.91 13.05 24.68
CA GLN A 146 -6.89 11.95 24.56
C GLN A 146 -7.53 11.57 25.91
N LYS A 147 -7.65 12.52 26.84
CA LYS A 147 -8.09 12.25 28.23
C LYS A 147 -9.45 11.54 28.33
N LYS A 148 -10.42 11.92 27.48
CA LYS A 148 -11.73 11.23 27.41
C LYS A 148 -11.57 9.77 26.97
N GLN A 149 -10.79 9.52 25.92
CA GLN A 149 -10.53 8.17 25.42
C GLN A 149 -9.78 7.31 26.44
N MET A 150 -8.80 7.88 27.14
CA MET A 150 -8.09 7.20 28.22
C MET A 150 -9.06 6.79 29.34
N THR A 151 -9.97 7.69 29.74
CA THR A 151 -10.96 7.43 30.80
C THR A 151 -11.84 6.24 30.43
N GLU A 152 -12.42 6.24 29.22
CA GLU A 152 -13.27 5.15 28.72
C GLU A 152 -12.50 3.84 28.59
N PHE A 153 -11.27 3.89 28.05
CA PHE A 153 -10.44 2.70 27.83
C PHE A 153 -10.08 2.01 29.15
N PHE A 154 -9.62 2.79 30.15
CA PHE A 154 -9.27 2.23 31.46
C PHE A 154 -10.49 1.86 32.31
N ALA A 155 -11.70 2.30 31.93
CA ALA A 155 -12.96 1.80 32.48
C ALA A 155 -13.40 0.46 31.85
N GLY A 156 -12.68 -0.03 30.83
CA GLY A 156 -12.98 -1.30 30.15
C GLY A 156 -13.91 -1.16 28.94
N ASN A 157 -14.22 0.06 28.50
CA ASN A 157 -15.07 0.31 27.34
C ASN A 157 -14.28 0.24 26.03
N GLU A 158 -14.96 -0.12 24.94
CA GLU A 158 -14.38 0.03 23.61
C GLU A 158 -14.28 1.51 23.24
N VAL A 159 -13.11 1.90 22.72
CA VAL A 159 -12.83 3.29 22.37
C VAL A 159 -12.42 3.38 20.91
N TYR A 160 -12.97 4.37 20.22
CA TYR A 160 -12.64 4.67 18.83
C TYR A 160 -12.10 6.11 18.76
N ASP A 161 -11.21 6.36 17.81
CA ASP A 161 -10.76 7.72 17.51
C ASP A 161 -11.72 8.47 16.58
N THR A 162 -11.43 9.75 16.32
CA THR A 162 -12.24 10.59 15.43
C THR A 162 -12.28 10.09 13.98
N LYS A 163 -11.41 9.13 13.61
CA LYS A 163 -11.35 8.49 12.30
C LYS A 163 -12.01 7.10 12.31
N GLY A 164 -12.65 6.71 13.42
CA GLY A 164 -13.27 5.40 13.59
C GLY A 164 -12.28 4.26 13.83
N GLN A 165 -11.02 4.56 14.18
CA GLN A 165 -10.01 3.55 14.47
C GLN A 165 -10.20 3.02 15.89
N LYS A 166 -10.30 1.70 16.05
CA LYS A 166 -10.37 1.07 17.37
C LYS A 166 -9.06 1.28 18.13
N VAL A 167 -9.15 1.82 19.34
CA VAL A 167 -8.03 1.93 20.27
C VAL A 167 -7.77 0.57 20.88
N ILE A 168 -6.55 0.08 20.72
CA ILE A 168 -6.13 -1.25 21.16
C ILE A 168 -5.47 -1.16 22.53
N GLU A 169 -4.63 -0.14 22.75
CA GLU A 169 -3.83 -0.05 23.97
C GLU A 169 -3.36 1.40 24.21
N PHE A 170 -3.39 1.84 25.48
CA PHE A 170 -2.57 2.96 25.95
C PHE A 170 -1.37 2.41 26.72
N TYR A 171 -0.18 2.91 26.41
CA TYR A 171 1.06 2.44 27.04
C TYR A 171 2.11 3.55 27.15
N PHE A 172 3.08 3.38 28.03
CA PHE A 172 4.22 4.29 28.17
C PHE A 172 5.41 3.80 27.35
N SER A 173 6.01 4.69 26.55
CA SER A 173 7.28 4.43 25.86
C SER A 173 8.43 4.24 26.85
N SER A 174 9.60 3.87 26.37
CA SER A 174 10.82 3.74 27.19
C SER A 174 11.21 5.03 27.94
N THR A 175 10.73 6.19 27.47
CA THR A 175 10.95 7.51 28.08
C THR A 175 9.79 8.00 28.95
N GLY A 176 8.77 7.16 29.19
CA GLY A 176 7.60 7.49 30.00
C GLY A 176 6.54 8.35 29.30
N LYS A 177 6.67 8.58 27.98
CA LYS A 177 5.65 9.30 27.20
C LYS A 177 4.48 8.37 26.87
N LEU A 178 3.25 8.85 27.06
CA LEU A 178 2.07 8.06 26.73
C LEU A 178 1.87 7.97 25.22
N LYS A 179 1.64 6.75 24.75
CA LYS A 179 1.28 6.39 23.38
C LYS A 179 -0.06 5.67 23.35
N CYS A 180 -0.77 5.84 22.26
CA CYS A 180 -2.01 5.17 21.92
C CYS A 180 -1.77 4.29 20.70
N ARG A 181 -1.96 2.98 20.85
CA ARG A 181 -1.99 2.01 19.76
C ARG A 181 -3.40 1.85 19.26
N LYS A 182 -3.61 1.91 17.96
CA LYS A 182 -4.94 1.77 17.33
C LYS A 182 -4.88 1.02 16.01
N GLU A 183 -6.01 0.47 15.61
CA GLU A 183 -6.15 -0.21 14.32
C GLU A 183 -5.89 0.74 13.15
N ARG A 184 -5.12 0.28 12.17
CA ARG A 184 -4.84 1.05 10.97
C ARG A 184 -6.06 1.03 10.05
N THR A 185 -6.53 2.20 9.62
CA THR A 185 -7.61 2.33 8.62
C THR A 185 -7.19 3.09 7.37
N SER A 186 -5.96 3.63 7.37
CA SER A 186 -5.39 4.32 6.22
C SER A 186 -3.89 4.04 6.13
N ILE A 187 -3.40 4.07 4.90
CA ILE A 187 -1.98 3.97 4.58
C ILE A 187 -1.52 5.23 3.85
N THR A 188 -0.22 5.47 3.94
CA THR A 188 0.50 6.42 3.12
C THR A 188 1.59 5.63 2.42
N PRO A 189 1.35 5.14 1.19
CA PRO A 189 2.36 4.40 0.44
C PRO A 189 3.60 5.29 0.20
N PRO A 190 4.82 4.73 0.28
CA PRO A 190 6.02 5.46 -0.09
C PRO A 190 6.06 5.67 -1.61
N THR A 191 6.71 6.75 -2.06
CA THR A 191 7.00 6.98 -3.48
C THR A 191 8.12 6.08 -4.00
N LEU A 192 8.98 5.55 -3.13
CA LEU A 192 9.97 4.54 -3.49
C LEU A 192 9.39 3.13 -3.31
N LEU A 193 9.45 2.31 -4.36
CA LEU A 193 8.79 1.01 -4.45
C LEU A 193 9.80 -0.14 -4.64
N PRO A 194 10.59 -0.49 -3.60
CA PRO A 194 11.65 -1.51 -3.71
C PRO A 194 11.12 -2.94 -3.57
N LYS A 195 9.84 -3.14 -3.27
CA LYS A 195 9.32 -4.43 -2.76
C LYS A 195 8.81 -5.38 -3.84
N TYR A 196 8.84 -4.99 -5.11
CA TYR A 196 8.18 -5.74 -6.17
C TYR A 196 9.04 -6.80 -6.85
N GLY A 197 10.31 -6.91 -6.50
CA GLY A 197 11.20 -7.97 -6.99
C GLY A 197 11.83 -7.66 -8.35
N MET A 198 12.63 -8.60 -8.84
CA MET A 198 13.36 -8.50 -10.09
C MET A 198 12.44 -8.71 -11.30
N SER A 199 12.70 -8.02 -12.41
CA SER A 199 11.97 -8.23 -13.67
C SER A 199 11.97 -9.70 -14.12
N SER A 200 13.07 -10.43 -13.93
CA SER A 200 13.18 -11.85 -14.29
C SER A 200 12.17 -12.74 -13.57
N LEU A 201 11.88 -12.45 -12.29
CA LEU A 201 10.88 -13.19 -11.52
C LEU A 201 9.49 -13.07 -12.16
N HIS A 202 9.15 -11.90 -12.72
CA HIS A 202 7.86 -11.69 -13.36
C HIS A 202 7.75 -12.40 -14.71
N THR A 203 8.87 -12.46 -15.44
CA THR A 203 8.99 -13.24 -16.67
C THR A 203 8.85 -14.74 -16.38
N ASP A 204 9.51 -15.25 -15.33
CA ASP A 204 9.43 -16.65 -14.91
C ASP A 204 8.01 -17.04 -14.49
N ASN A 205 7.33 -16.19 -13.69
CA ASN A 205 5.93 -16.42 -13.30
C ASN A 205 5.00 -16.46 -14.52
N LEU A 206 5.23 -15.60 -15.52
CA LEU A 206 4.45 -15.65 -16.75
C LEU A 206 4.75 -16.91 -17.56
N LYS A 207 6.03 -17.31 -17.63
CA LYS A 207 6.46 -18.53 -18.31
C LYS A 207 5.82 -19.77 -17.70
N GLU A 208 5.73 -19.84 -16.38
CA GLU A 208 5.05 -20.94 -15.68
C GLU A 208 3.56 -20.99 -16.03
N LEU A 209 2.86 -19.84 -16.02
CA LEU A 209 1.45 -19.75 -16.41
C LEU A 209 1.20 -20.14 -17.88
N MET A 210 2.10 -19.72 -18.76
CA MET A 210 1.95 -19.88 -20.21
C MET A 210 2.58 -21.19 -20.72
N ASN A 211 3.40 -21.85 -19.91
CA ASN A 211 4.26 -22.96 -20.30
C ASN A 211 5.12 -22.65 -21.55
N ALA A 212 5.50 -21.37 -21.70
CA ALA A 212 6.27 -20.84 -22.81
C ALA A 212 6.76 -19.41 -22.50
N THR A 213 7.93 -19.04 -23.00
CA THR A 213 8.44 -17.66 -22.97
C THR A 213 7.74 -16.84 -24.06
N VAL A 214 6.61 -16.23 -23.70
CA VAL A 214 5.75 -15.49 -24.66
C VAL A 214 5.89 -13.97 -24.59
N PHE A 215 6.57 -13.45 -23.56
CA PHE A 215 6.71 -12.00 -23.33
C PHE A 215 7.88 -11.71 -22.38
N ASN A 216 8.74 -10.73 -22.70
CA ASN A 216 10.02 -10.56 -21.99
C ASN A 216 9.97 -9.64 -20.76
N ASN A 217 8.97 -8.74 -20.67
CA ASN A 217 8.91 -7.74 -19.58
C ASN A 217 7.47 -7.52 -19.06
N PRO A 218 6.79 -8.54 -18.52
CA PRO A 218 5.49 -8.34 -17.89
C PRO A 218 5.61 -7.46 -16.65
N LYS A 219 4.63 -6.58 -16.43
CA LYS A 219 4.60 -5.75 -15.21
C LYS A 219 4.33 -6.63 -13.97
N PRO A 220 4.92 -6.30 -12.80
CA PRO A 220 4.73 -7.07 -11.57
C PRO A 220 3.26 -7.13 -11.14
N LEU A 221 2.71 -8.33 -10.97
CA LEU A 221 1.36 -8.50 -10.40
C LEU A 221 1.22 -7.86 -9.01
N PRO A 222 2.18 -8.00 -8.07
CA PRO A 222 2.03 -7.38 -6.75
C PRO A 222 1.97 -5.85 -6.79
N MET A 223 2.66 -5.22 -7.73
CA MET A 223 2.63 -3.76 -7.92
C MET A 223 1.25 -3.30 -8.41
N LEU A 224 0.73 -3.96 -9.44
CA LEU A 224 -0.59 -3.64 -10.00
C LEU A 224 -1.69 -3.90 -8.96
N SER A 225 -1.61 -5.00 -8.22
CA SER A 225 -2.54 -5.31 -7.13
C SER A 225 -2.54 -4.26 -6.03
N ASP A 226 -1.38 -3.67 -5.70
CA ASP A 226 -1.32 -2.55 -4.76
C ASP A 226 -1.96 -1.28 -5.33
N PHE A 227 -1.71 -0.94 -6.59
CA PHE A 227 -2.36 0.22 -7.24
C PHE A 227 -3.89 0.06 -7.26
N ILE A 228 -4.38 -1.14 -7.56
CA ILE A 228 -5.81 -1.49 -7.51
C ILE A 228 -6.32 -1.32 -6.07
N ARG A 229 -5.64 -1.85 -5.06
CA ARG A 229 -6.05 -1.70 -3.64
C ARG A 229 -6.11 -0.26 -3.19
N TRP A 230 -5.20 0.58 -3.67
CA TRP A 230 -5.09 1.97 -3.22
C TRP A 230 -6.22 2.85 -3.73
N PHE A 231 -6.70 2.61 -4.95
CA PHE A 231 -7.62 3.53 -5.63
C PHE A 231 -8.96 2.91 -6.04
N THR A 232 -9.19 1.61 -5.79
CA THR A 232 -10.47 0.96 -6.10
C THR A 232 -11.20 0.47 -4.85
N GLY A 233 -12.51 0.66 -4.84
CA GLY A 233 -13.46 0.12 -3.89
C GLY A 233 -13.85 -1.32 -4.22
N ARG A 234 -15.16 -1.60 -4.25
CA ARG A 234 -15.70 -2.96 -4.42
C ARG A 234 -16.14 -3.28 -5.84
N ALA A 235 -16.49 -2.29 -6.66
CA ALA A 235 -17.12 -2.51 -7.97
C ALA A 235 -16.75 -1.39 -8.95
N ASP A 236 -15.47 -1.05 -9.01
CA ASP A 236 -14.95 -0.05 -9.94
C ASP A 236 -14.53 -0.68 -11.27
N ILE A 237 -14.31 0.17 -12.26
CA ILE A 237 -13.85 -0.22 -13.60
C ILE A 237 -12.40 0.20 -13.73
N ILE A 238 -11.52 -0.73 -14.11
CA ILE A 238 -10.13 -0.46 -14.43
C ILE A 238 -9.94 -0.60 -15.94
N LEU A 239 -9.34 0.39 -16.58
CA LEU A 239 -9.03 0.38 -18.00
C LEU A 239 -7.53 0.30 -18.20
N ASP A 240 -7.08 -0.65 -19.01
CA ASP A 240 -5.72 -0.73 -19.52
C ASP A 240 -5.76 -0.76 -21.04
N PHE A 241 -5.39 0.36 -21.66
CA PHE A 241 -5.38 0.49 -23.12
C PHE A 241 -4.02 0.20 -23.77
N PHE A 242 -3.04 -0.28 -22.98
CA PHE A 242 -1.75 -0.81 -23.43
C PHE A 242 -1.48 -2.14 -22.72
N SER A 243 -2.42 -3.08 -22.88
CA SER A 243 -2.48 -4.27 -22.01
C SER A 243 -1.24 -5.16 -22.08
N GLY A 244 -0.53 -5.17 -23.21
CA GLY A 244 0.69 -5.94 -23.42
C GLY A 244 0.45 -7.41 -23.08
N SER A 245 1.19 -7.93 -22.10
CA SER A 245 0.99 -9.31 -21.66
C SER A 245 -0.36 -9.60 -21.00
N GLY A 246 -1.14 -8.61 -20.56
CA GLY A 246 -2.40 -8.80 -19.81
C GLY A 246 -2.22 -8.83 -18.30
N SER A 247 -1.17 -8.18 -17.79
CA SER A 247 -0.83 -8.18 -16.36
C SER A 247 -1.87 -7.49 -15.48
N THR A 248 -2.47 -6.38 -15.96
CA THR A 248 -3.50 -5.63 -15.22
C THR A 248 -4.76 -6.46 -15.00
N ALA A 249 -5.29 -7.10 -16.03
CA ALA A 249 -6.45 -7.99 -15.92
C ALA A 249 -6.19 -9.15 -14.94
N HIS A 250 -5.01 -9.77 -15.02
CA HIS A 250 -4.62 -10.83 -14.08
C HIS A 250 -4.60 -10.31 -12.62
N ALA A 251 -3.96 -9.17 -12.35
CA ALA A 251 -3.90 -8.59 -11.00
C ALA A 251 -5.28 -8.24 -10.44
N ILE A 252 -6.22 -7.80 -11.28
CA ILE A 252 -7.61 -7.52 -10.89
C ILE A 252 -8.33 -8.79 -10.48
N LEU A 253 -8.21 -9.87 -11.26
CA LEU A 253 -8.83 -11.15 -10.94
C LEU A 253 -8.32 -11.70 -9.59
N GLU A 254 -7.00 -11.66 -9.36
CA GLU A 254 -6.40 -12.08 -8.08
C GLU A 254 -6.88 -11.22 -6.90
N THR A 255 -6.90 -9.90 -7.08
CA THR A 255 -7.33 -8.95 -6.03
C THR A 255 -8.82 -9.12 -5.72
N ASN A 256 -9.65 -9.37 -6.73
CA ASN A 256 -11.07 -9.65 -6.55
C ASN A 256 -11.31 -10.90 -5.70
N LEU A 257 -10.62 -12.01 -6.01
CA LEU A 257 -10.72 -13.24 -5.23
C LEU A 257 -10.24 -13.02 -3.79
N ALA A 258 -9.07 -12.42 -3.62
CA ALA A 258 -8.45 -12.25 -2.31
C ALA A 258 -9.24 -11.34 -1.36
N GLU A 259 -9.90 -10.30 -1.89
CA GLU A 259 -10.60 -9.29 -1.06
C GLU A 259 -12.12 -9.31 -1.20
N GLY A 260 -12.69 -10.26 -1.94
CA GLY A 260 -14.13 -10.32 -2.22
C GLY A 260 -14.65 -9.08 -2.97
N LYS A 261 -13.77 -8.46 -3.77
CA LYS A 261 -14.13 -7.35 -4.67
C LYS A 261 -14.76 -7.88 -5.96
N LYS A 262 -15.44 -7.00 -6.67
CA LYS A 262 -16.15 -7.20 -7.93
C LYS A 262 -15.74 -6.12 -8.93
N ASN A 263 -14.48 -5.72 -8.89
CA ASN A 263 -13.97 -4.76 -9.86
C ASN A 263 -14.00 -5.40 -11.26
N THR A 264 -14.36 -4.63 -12.27
CA THR A 264 -14.37 -5.07 -13.67
C THR A 264 -13.23 -4.42 -14.42
N PHE A 265 -12.83 -5.00 -15.55
CA PHE A 265 -11.74 -4.46 -16.35
C PHE A 265 -12.08 -4.38 -17.82
N ILE A 266 -11.47 -3.39 -18.49
CA ILE A 266 -11.44 -3.25 -19.94
C ILE A 266 -9.97 -3.30 -20.34
N SER A 267 -9.62 -4.25 -21.19
CA SER A 267 -8.26 -4.49 -21.68
C SER A 267 -8.25 -4.27 -23.19
N VAL A 268 -7.45 -3.31 -23.67
CA VAL A 268 -7.27 -3.04 -25.09
C VAL A 268 -5.84 -3.39 -25.46
N GLN A 269 -5.70 -4.20 -26.51
CA GLN A 269 -4.43 -4.59 -27.09
C GLN A 269 -4.54 -4.58 -28.62
N LEU A 270 -3.59 -3.90 -29.27
CA LEU A 270 -3.46 -3.97 -30.72
C LEU A 270 -3.05 -5.39 -31.14
N ALA A 271 -3.67 -5.92 -32.19
CA ALA A 271 -3.32 -7.20 -32.80
C ALA A 271 -2.03 -7.08 -33.65
N GLU A 272 -0.96 -6.64 -33.01
CA GLU A 272 0.38 -6.54 -33.61
C GLU A 272 0.92 -7.95 -33.89
N SER A 273 1.33 -8.18 -35.14
CA SER A 273 1.91 -9.45 -35.57
C SER A 273 3.28 -9.67 -34.92
N LEU A 274 3.50 -10.88 -34.43
CA LEU A 274 4.81 -11.32 -33.95
C LEU A 274 5.75 -11.56 -35.14
N ASN A 275 7.01 -11.20 -34.97
CA ASN A 275 8.05 -11.37 -35.96
C ASN A 275 8.80 -12.69 -35.75
N VAL A 276 8.66 -13.63 -36.68
CA VAL A 276 9.34 -14.94 -36.65
C VAL A 276 10.86 -14.82 -36.78
N ASP A 277 11.35 -13.75 -37.40
CA ASP A 277 12.79 -13.50 -37.56
C ASP A 277 13.41 -12.89 -36.30
N ASN A 278 12.58 -12.41 -35.36
CA ASN A 278 13.04 -11.96 -34.06
C ASN A 278 13.18 -13.17 -33.13
N GLU A 279 14.43 -13.52 -32.78
CA GLU A 279 14.75 -14.62 -31.85
C GLU A 279 13.96 -14.56 -30.55
N ASP A 280 13.73 -13.36 -30.01
CA ASP A 280 12.99 -13.13 -28.76
C ASP A 280 11.49 -13.43 -28.88
N GLN A 281 10.95 -13.54 -30.09
CA GLN A 281 9.53 -13.76 -30.35
C GLN A 281 9.23 -15.13 -30.94
N LYS A 282 10.25 -15.94 -31.30
CA LYS A 282 10.05 -17.26 -31.92
C LYS A 282 9.20 -18.20 -31.06
N GLU A 283 9.51 -18.31 -29.78
CA GLU A 283 8.75 -19.17 -28.84
C GLU A 283 7.29 -18.69 -28.71
N ALA A 284 7.07 -17.37 -28.77
CA ALA A 284 5.73 -16.78 -28.74
C ALA A 284 4.93 -17.06 -30.04
N VAL A 285 5.60 -17.06 -31.20
CA VAL A 285 5.00 -17.46 -32.48
C VAL A 285 4.59 -18.92 -32.46
N GLU A 286 5.51 -19.82 -32.07
CA GLU A 286 5.24 -21.26 -31.95
C GLU A 286 4.10 -21.54 -30.96
N PHE A 287 4.08 -20.82 -29.83
CA PHE A 287 2.99 -20.88 -28.86
C PHE A 287 1.62 -20.58 -29.50
N CYS A 288 1.51 -19.49 -30.26
CA CYS A 288 0.26 -19.14 -30.95
C CYS A 288 -0.14 -20.18 -32.00
N LEU A 289 0.83 -20.67 -32.78
CA LEU A 289 0.59 -21.70 -33.80
C LEU A 289 0.07 -23.00 -33.18
N ASN A 290 0.64 -23.43 -32.04
CA ASN A 290 0.21 -24.61 -31.30
C ASN A 290 -1.21 -24.47 -30.73
N LEU A 291 -1.65 -23.25 -30.44
CA LEU A 291 -3.03 -22.94 -30.03
C LEU A 291 -4.00 -22.81 -31.22
N GLY A 292 -3.50 -22.80 -32.46
CA GLY A 292 -4.31 -22.60 -33.66
C GLY A 292 -4.86 -21.18 -33.80
N VAL A 293 -4.17 -20.18 -33.24
CA VAL A 293 -4.58 -18.76 -33.29
C VAL A 293 -3.56 -17.91 -34.05
N PRO A 294 -3.94 -16.73 -34.56
CA PRO A 294 -2.99 -15.81 -35.19
C PRO A 294 -1.83 -15.45 -34.25
N ALA A 295 -0.61 -15.44 -34.79
CA ALA A 295 0.60 -15.07 -34.05
C ALA A 295 0.66 -13.55 -33.81
N THR A 296 -0.11 -13.09 -32.82
CA THR A 296 -0.21 -11.67 -32.44
C THR A 296 -0.10 -11.48 -30.94
N ILE A 297 0.34 -10.29 -30.51
CA ILE A 297 0.41 -9.95 -29.08
C ILE A 297 -0.98 -10.08 -28.42
N ALA A 298 -2.04 -9.67 -29.12
CA ALA A 298 -3.41 -9.73 -28.60
C ALA A 298 -3.87 -11.17 -28.25
N GLU A 299 -3.45 -12.19 -29.00
CA GLU A 299 -3.78 -13.57 -28.67
C GLU A 299 -3.03 -14.07 -27.44
N ILE A 300 -1.77 -13.66 -27.26
CA ILE A 300 -1.00 -13.92 -26.02
C ILE A 300 -1.70 -13.26 -24.82
N THR A 301 -2.14 -12.01 -24.95
CA THR A 301 -2.89 -11.29 -23.91
C THR A 301 -4.16 -12.03 -23.51
N LYS A 302 -5.00 -12.40 -24.50
CA LYS A 302 -6.25 -13.14 -24.26
C LYS A 302 -5.96 -14.45 -23.55
N GLU A 303 -4.95 -15.18 -23.99
CA GLU A 303 -4.62 -16.47 -23.43
C GLU A 303 -4.10 -16.38 -22.00
N ARG A 304 -3.25 -15.39 -21.68
CA ARG A 304 -2.86 -15.13 -20.28
C ARG A 304 -4.09 -14.90 -19.40
N ILE A 305 -5.02 -14.07 -19.86
CA ILE A 305 -6.24 -13.74 -19.10
C ILE A 305 -7.10 -14.99 -18.87
N ARG A 306 -7.31 -15.81 -19.90
CA ARG A 306 -8.07 -17.08 -19.78
C ARG A 306 -7.43 -18.04 -18.78
N ARG A 307 -6.10 -18.22 -18.84
CA ARG A 307 -5.38 -19.11 -17.93
C ARG A 307 -5.38 -18.59 -16.50
N ALA A 308 -5.16 -17.29 -16.31
CA ALA A 308 -5.27 -16.65 -15.01
C ALA A 308 -6.67 -16.83 -14.40
N GLY A 309 -7.72 -16.54 -15.17
CA GLY A 309 -9.11 -16.76 -14.74
C GLY A 309 -9.40 -18.23 -14.40
N SER A 310 -8.93 -19.17 -15.23
CA SER A 310 -9.11 -20.61 -14.97
C SER A 310 -8.40 -21.08 -13.70
N GLN A 311 -7.16 -20.64 -13.45
CA GLN A 311 -6.43 -20.96 -12.22
C GLN A 311 -7.13 -20.39 -10.98
N ILE A 312 -7.68 -19.18 -11.08
CA ILE A 312 -8.40 -18.52 -9.99
C ILE A 312 -9.71 -19.25 -9.68
N LEU A 313 -10.45 -19.69 -10.72
CA LEU A 313 -11.65 -20.51 -10.54
C LEU A 313 -11.33 -21.85 -9.86
N GLN A 314 -10.24 -22.52 -10.25
CA GLN A 314 -9.82 -23.78 -9.62
C GLN A 314 -9.43 -23.59 -8.15
N LYS A 315 -8.77 -22.48 -7.80
CA LYS A 315 -8.42 -22.13 -6.41
C LYS A 315 -9.65 -21.74 -5.57
N ASN A 316 -10.75 -21.37 -6.21
CA ASN A 316 -11.97 -20.90 -5.57
C ASN A 316 -12.96 -22.06 -5.35
N GLU A 317 -12.57 -23.08 -4.58
CA GLU A 317 -13.42 -24.24 -4.23
C GLU A 317 -14.73 -23.89 -3.46
N GLU A 318 -14.99 -22.60 -3.18
CA GLU A 318 -16.31 -22.10 -2.78
C GLU A 318 -16.95 -21.30 -3.93
N ASN A 319 -17.72 -21.97 -4.80
CA ASN A 319 -18.82 -21.52 -5.70
C ASN A 319 -19.25 -20.02 -5.71
N ARG A 320 -18.32 -19.06 -5.77
CA ARG A 320 -18.61 -17.63 -5.93
C ARG A 320 -18.46 -17.31 -7.41
N PRO A 321 -19.51 -16.82 -8.08
CA PRO A 321 -19.38 -16.36 -9.46
C PRO A 321 -18.37 -15.21 -9.48
N LEU A 322 -17.26 -15.44 -10.18
CA LEU A 322 -16.36 -14.40 -10.66
C LEU A 322 -16.82 -14.10 -12.09
N ASP A 323 -17.02 -12.82 -12.39
CA ASP A 323 -17.20 -12.37 -13.77
C ASP A 323 -15.84 -12.57 -14.49
N VAL A 324 -15.62 -13.76 -15.05
CA VAL A 324 -14.49 -14.11 -15.91
C VAL A 324 -14.86 -13.84 -17.36
#